data_AF-A0A940B8A8-F1
#
_entry.id   AF-A0A940B8A8-F1
#
_cell.length_a   1.000
_cell.length_b   1.000
_cell.length_c   1.000
_cell.angle_alpha   90.00
_cell.angle_beta   90.00
_cell.angle_gamma   90.00
#
_symmetry.space_group_name_H-M   'P 1'
#
loop_
_entity.id
_entity.type
_entity.pdbx_description
1 polymer ?
#
loop_
_entity_poly.entity_id
_entity_poly.type
_entity_poly.pdbx_seq_one_letter_code
_entity_poly.pdbx_strand_id
1 'polypeptide(L)'
;MTKKQNTILFIAVGTLVEVFLSILFFLILFIAAAFLTKGKPETLQIVTPICLTAGFVCGIFAYHKLAAWAIIKFKLEDKLDPLIPQKFRKKNKD
;
A
#
# COMPACT_ATOMS: atom_id res chain seq x y z
N MET A 1 13.70 -22.51 4.55
CA MET A 1 12.54 -22.12 3.72
C MET A 1 12.93 -22.22 2.26
N THR A 2 12.04 -22.77 1.43
CA THR A 2 12.23 -22.73 -0.04
C THR A 2 11.96 -21.31 -0.55
N LYS A 3 12.54 -20.91 -1.68
CA LYS A 3 12.33 -19.57 -2.28
C LYS A 3 10.83 -19.23 -2.44
N LYS A 4 10.01 -20.25 -2.73
CA LYS A 4 8.54 -20.15 -2.80
C LYS A 4 7.89 -19.72 -1.48
N GLN A 5 8.32 -20.31 -0.35
CA GLN A 5 7.78 -19.98 0.97
C GLN A 5 8.11 -18.54 1.37
N ASN A 6 9.31 -18.05 1.04
CA ASN A 6 9.69 -16.65 1.29
C ASN A 6 8.83 -15.68 0.47
N THR A 7 8.53 -16.00 -0.79
CA THR A 7 7.65 -15.19 -1.63
C THR A 7 6.23 -15.14 -1.07
N ILE A 8 5.68 -16.28 -0.64
CA ILE A 8 4.35 -16.33 -0.02
C ILE A 8 4.33 -15.48 1.25
N LEU A 9 5.35 -15.59 2.10
CA LEU A 9 5.47 -14.78 3.31
C LEU A 9 5.57 -13.29 2.98
N PHE A 10 6.36 -12.92 1.97
CA PHE A 10 6.50 -11.53 1.53
C PHE A 10 5.18 -10.96 0.99
N ILE A 11 4.45 -11.73 0.18
CA ILE A 11 3.13 -11.31 -0.33
C ILE A 11 2.15 -11.19 0.84
N ALA A 12 2.09 -12.17 1.75
CA ALA A 12 1.19 -12.13 2.90
C ALA A 12 1.45 -10.92 3.80
N VAL A 13 2.71 -10.66 4.16
CA VAL A 13 3.10 -9.48 4.94
C VAL A 13 2.84 -8.20 4.14
N GLY A 14 3.13 -8.21 2.83
CA GLY A 14 2.88 -7.08 1.95
C GLY A 14 1.41 -6.69 1.89
N THR A 15 0.51 -7.67 1.75
CA THR A 15 -0.95 -7.46 1.79
C THR A 15 -1.41 -6.92 3.14
N LEU A 16 -0.87 -7.43 4.26
CA LEU A 16 -1.18 -6.86 5.58
C LEU A 16 -0.77 -5.39 5.69
N VAL A 17 0.42 -5.04 5.18
CA VAL A 17 0.91 -3.66 5.16
C VAL A 17 0.06 -2.79 4.23
N GLU A 18 -0.35 -3.30 3.06
CA GLU A 18 -1.22 -2.60 2.12
C GLU A 18 -2.61 -2.29 2.71
N VAL A 19 -3.25 -3.29 3.33
CA VAL A 19 -4.54 -3.12 4.00
C VAL A 19 -4.43 -2.11 5.13
N PHE A 20 -3.37 -2.21 5.94
CA PHE A 20 -3.12 -1.26 7.01
C PHE A 20 -2.94 0.18 6.49
N LEU A 21 -2.15 0.37 5.44
CA LEU A 21 -1.97 1.67 4.79
C LEU A 21 -3.28 2.21 4.23
N SER A 22 -4.08 1.37 3.59
CA SER A 22 -5.36 1.77 2.98
C SER A 22 -6.35 2.24 4.05
N ILE A 23 -6.45 1.52 5.17
CA ILE A 23 -7.26 1.92 6.33
C ILE A 23 -6.73 3.23 6.92
N LEU A 24 -5.42 3.37 7.10
CA LEU A 24 -4.81 4.58 7.63
C LEU A 24 -5.14 5.81 6.77
N PHE A 25 -4.97 5.72 5.44
CA PHE A 25 -5.29 6.81 4.53
C PHE A 25 -6.78 7.11 4.48
N PHE A 26 -7.63 6.09 4.48
CA PHE A 26 -9.08 6.29 4.59
C PHE A 26 -9.43 7.08 5.85
N LEU A 27 -8.92 6.70 7.02
CA LEU A 27 -9.20 7.40 8.28
C LEU A 27 -8.73 8.86 8.24
N ILE A 28 -7.52 9.11 7.73
CA ILE A 28 -6.99 10.47 7.59
C ILE A 28 -7.92 11.32 6.69
N LEU A 29 -8.30 10.79 5.52
CA LEU A 29 -9.18 11.48 4.58
C LEU A 29 -10.59 11.67 5.14
N PHE A 30 -11.12 10.68 5.85
CA PHE A 30 -12.44 10.74 6.46
C PHE A 30 -12.48 11.78 7.59
N ILE A 31 -11.47 11.82 8.46
CA ILE A 31 -11.35 12.83 9.52
C ILE A 31 -11.21 14.23 8.90
N ALA A 32 -10.41 14.38 7.84
CA ALA A 32 -10.28 15.64 7.13
C ALA A 32 -11.61 16.08 6.49
N ALA A 33 -12.33 15.17 5.84
CA ALA A 33 -13.65 15.43 5.28
C ALA A 33 -14.67 15.80 6.36
N ALA A 34 -14.69 15.10 7.49
CA ALA A 34 -15.56 15.41 8.62
C ALA A 34 -15.26 16.78 9.22
N PHE A 35 -13.99 17.19 9.28
CA PHE A 35 -13.60 18.51 9.75
C PHE A 35 -14.00 19.62 8.77
N LEU A 36 -13.89 19.38 7.46
CA LEU A 36 -14.25 20.34 6.40
C LEU A 36 -15.76 20.49 6.22
N THR A 37 -16.53 19.42 6.44
CA THR A 37 -17.98 19.38 6.24
C THR A 37 -18.79 19.62 7.52
N LYS A 38 -18.15 20.12 8.58
CA LYS A 38 -18.82 20.45 9.86
C LYS A 38 -20.14 21.20 9.61
N GLY A 39 -21.24 20.58 10.02
CA GLY A 39 -22.59 21.14 9.87
C GLY A 39 -23.39 20.70 8.64
N LYS A 40 -22.82 19.88 7.74
CA LYS A 40 -23.53 19.33 6.56
C LYS A 40 -23.41 17.80 6.50
N PRO A 41 -24.22 17.06 7.29
CA PRO A 41 -24.14 15.60 7.37
C PRO A 41 -24.41 14.91 6.03
N GLU A 42 -25.28 15.48 5.19
CA GLU A 42 -25.57 14.96 3.84
C GLU A 42 -24.33 14.99 2.94
N THR A 43 -23.54 16.06 3.00
CA THR A 43 -22.29 16.18 2.25
C THR A 43 -21.26 15.14 2.71
N LEU A 44 -21.17 14.88 4.03
CA LEU A 44 -20.27 13.86 4.56
C LEU A 44 -20.65 12.45 4.04
N GLN A 45 -21.94 12.12 3.97
CA GLN A 45 -22.41 10.84 3.44
C GLN A 45 -22.02 10.64 1.97
N ILE A 46 -22.13 11.69 1.15
CA ILE A 46 -21.76 11.66 -0.27
C ILE A 46 -20.24 11.54 -0.45
N VAL A 47 -19.46 12.24 0.39
CA VAL A 47 -17.99 12.27 0.29
C VAL A 47 -17.33 11.03 0.88
N THR A 48 -18.00 10.31 1.80
CA THR A 48 -17.49 9.07 2.41
C THR A 48 -17.00 8.01 1.41
N PRO A 49 -17.78 7.60 0.38
CA PRO A 49 -17.31 6.63 -0.63
C PRO A 49 -16.13 7.16 -1.47
N ILE A 50 -16.04 8.48 -1.65
CA ILE A 50 -14.90 9.12 -2.32
C ILE A 50 -13.65 9.00 -1.45
N CYS A 51 -13.75 9.29 -0.15
CA CYS A 51 -12.66 9.11 0.81
C CYS A 51 -12.19 7.65 0.89
N LEU A 52 -13.12 6.70 0.82
CA LEU A 52 -12.79 5.27 0.80
C LEU A 52 -11.96 4.92 -0.44
N THR A 53 -12.45 5.30 -1.62
CA THR A 53 -11.78 5.00 -2.90
C THR A 53 -10.41 5.69 -2.96
N ALA A 54 -10.34 6.96 -2.57
CA ALA A 54 -9.08 7.70 -2.52
C ALA A 54 -8.12 7.10 -1.49
N GLY A 55 -8.60 6.65 -0.34
CA GLY A 55 -7.80 5.99 0.69
C GLY A 55 -7.16 4.70 0.19
N PHE A 56 -7.92 3.86 -0.52
CA PHE A 56 -7.40 2.66 -1.18
C PHE A 56 -6.35 2.99 -2.24
N VAL A 57 -6.63 3.94 -3.12
CA VAL A 57 -5.68 4.36 -4.17
C VAL A 57 -4.38 4.86 -3.52
N CYS A 58 -4.46 5.75 -2.53
CA CYS A 58 -3.30 6.23 -1.78
C CYS A 58 -2.55 5.10 -1.09
N GLY A 59 -3.27 4.13 -0.50
CA GLY A 59 -2.71 2.93 0.11
C GLY A 59 -1.87 2.11 -0.86
N ILE A 60 -2.39 1.86 -2.08
CA ILE A 60 -1.68 1.14 -3.14
C ILE A 60 -0.40 1.88 -3.56
N PHE A 61 -0.48 3.19 -3.78
CA PHE A 61 0.69 3.99 -4.17
C PHE A 61 1.77 4.01 -3.07
N ALA A 62 1.36 4.18 -1.81
CA ALA A 62 2.26 4.15 -0.67
C ALA A 62 2.90 2.77 -0.49
N TYR A 63 2.11 1.70 -0.60
CA TYR A 63 2.60 0.32 -0.55
C TYR A 63 3.61 0.06 -1.66
N HIS A 64 3.34 0.47 -2.91
CA HIS A 64 4.26 0.24 -4.02
C HIS A 64 5.64 0.86 -3.76
N LYS A 65 5.67 2.06 -3.17
CA LYS A 65 6.91 2.76 -2.81
C LYS A 65 7.62 2.10 -1.64
N LEU A 66 6.88 1.65 -0.63
CA LEU A 66 7.43 0.95 0.55
C LEU A 66 7.95 -0.45 0.20
N ALA A 67 7.23 -1.21 -0.63
CA ALA A 67 7.64 -2.51 -1.11
C ALA A 67 8.92 -2.42 -1.93
N ALA A 68 8.99 -1.46 -2.88
CA ALA A 68 10.21 -1.21 -3.65
C ALA A 68 11.40 -0.87 -2.74
N TRP A 69 11.18 -0.01 -1.74
CA TRP A 69 12.21 0.35 -0.78
C TRP A 69 12.65 -0.83 0.09
N ALA A 70 11.72 -1.65 0.57
CA ALA A 70 12.01 -2.83 1.39
C ALA A 70 12.81 -3.88 0.59
N ILE A 71 12.45 -4.12 -0.67
CA ILE A 71 13.16 -5.05 -1.56
C ILE A 71 14.63 -4.63 -1.70
N ILE A 72 14.88 -3.34 -1.98
CA ILE A 72 16.24 -2.80 -2.14
C ILE A 72 17.00 -2.83 -0.81
N LYS A 73 16.38 -2.36 0.28
CA LYS A 73 17.05 -2.20 1.57
C LYS A 73 17.42 -3.54 2.22
N PHE A 74 16.56 -4.55 2.10
CA PHE A 74 16.79 -5.87 2.69
C PHE A 74 17.40 -6.89 1.72
N LYS A 75 17.77 -6.46 0.50
CA LYS A 75 18.29 -7.35 -0.58
C LYS A 75 17.42 -8.59 -0.75
N LEU A 76 16.10 -8.39 -0.75
CA LEU A 76 15.15 -9.49 -0.82
C LEU A 76 15.10 -10.12 -2.24
N GLU A 77 15.71 -9.48 -3.24
CA GLU A 77 15.82 -9.99 -4.61
C GLU A 77 16.40 -11.40 -4.68
N ASP A 78 17.39 -11.73 -3.86
CA ASP A 78 18.05 -13.05 -3.87
C ASP A 78 17.23 -14.12 -3.14
N LYS A 79 16.28 -13.68 -2.29
CA LYS A 79 15.47 -14.53 -1.41
C LYS A 79 14.07 -14.80 -1.93
N LEU A 80 13.63 -14.03 -2.93
CA LEU A 80 12.31 -14.10 -3.54
C LEU A 80 12.39 -14.80 -4.91
N ASP A 81 11.34 -15.53 -5.26
CA ASP A 81 11.21 -16.21 -6.55
C ASP A 81 11.05 -15.17 -7.69
N PRO A 82 11.47 -15.47 -8.94
CA PRO A 82 11.43 -14.53 -10.06
C PRO A 82 10.01 -14.20 -10.55
N LEU A 83 8.99 -14.71 -9.86
CA LEU A 83 7.57 -14.36 -10.03
C LEU A 83 7.27 -12.90 -9.64
N ILE A 84 8.17 -12.24 -8.90
CA ILE A 84 8.03 -10.81 -8.61
C ILE A 84 8.41 -10.02 -9.87
N PRO A 85 7.49 -9.19 -10.43
CA PRO A 85 7.73 -8.52 -11.70
C PRO A 85 9.00 -7.65 -11.63
N GLN A 86 9.85 -7.79 -12.65
CA GLN A 86 11.11 -7.03 -12.83
C GLN A 86 10.94 -5.51 -12.79
N LYS A 87 9.71 -4.97 -12.79
CA LYS A 87 9.42 -3.53 -12.64
C LYS A 87 9.97 -2.93 -11.33
N PHE A 88 10.16 -3.76 -10.29
CA PHE A 88 10.81 -3.35 -9.04
C PHE A 88 12.34 -3.49 -9.06
N ARG A 89 12.89 -4.20 -10.05
CA ARG A 89 14.31 -4.47 -10.20
C ARG A 89 14.95 -3.26 -10.88
N LYS A 90 15.28 -2.24 -10.07
CA LYS A 90 16.05 -1.10 -10.56
C LYS A 90 17.41 -1.66 -10.99
N LYS A 91 17.62 -1.75 -12.31
CA LYS A 91 18.85 -2.23 -12.92
C LYS A 91 19.98 -1.28 -12.54
N ASN A 92 20.66 -1.54 -11.42
CA ASN A 92 22.01 -1.01 -11.21
C ASN A 92 22.89 -1.76 -12.21
N LYS A 93 23.08 -1.16 -13.38
CA LYS A 93 24.17 -1.48 -14.29
C LYS A 93 25.39 -0.78 -13.70
N ASP A 94 26.24 -1.57 -13.05
CA ASP A 94 27.68 -1.35 -13.08
C ASP A 94 28.24 -2.28 -14.17
#